data_AF-A0A2S0K3H8-F1
#
_entry.id   AF-A0A2S0K3H8-F1
#
_cell.length_a   1.000
_cell.length_b   1.000
_cell.length_c   1.000
_cell.angle_alpha   90.00
_cell.angle_beta   90.00
_cell.angle_gamma   90.00
#
_symmetry.space_group_name_H-M   'P 1'
#
loop_
_entity.id
_entity.type
_entity.pdbx_description
1 polymer ?
#
loop_
_entity_poly.entity_id
_entity_poly.type
_entity_poly.pdbx_seq_one_letter_code
_entity_poly.pdbx_strand_id
1 'polypeptide(L)'
;MNTNKDNNDVIFLTNPTERIMHPFYNKQIVFTGALSTMTRAEAAKKARACGGLMQGAVTKDTAFVILGHNRRGKSTKHLKAEQLIQLGHDIQIIAEDDFIWLISMQKEYIPSSLQ
;
A
#
# COMPACT_ATOMS: atom_id res chain seq x y z
N MET A 1 -22.94 46.76 -4.51
CA MET A 1 -22.96 46.43 -3.07
C MET A 1 -22.61 44.95 -2.93
N ASN A 2 -21.74 44.67 -1.96
CA ASN A 2 -21.41 43.37 -1.36
C ASN A 2 -20.41 42.51 -2.18
N THR A 3 -19.09 42.60 -1.93
CA THR A 3 -18.25 42.14 -0.79
C THR A 3 -17.98 40.63 -0.76
N ASN A 4 -16.68 40.33 -0.55
CA ASN A 4 -16.02 39.08 -0.09
C ASN A 4 -15.16 38.47 -1.20
N LYS A 5 -13.85 38.76 -1.26
CA LYS A 5 -12.79 38.44 -0.27
C LYS A 5 -12.84 36.95 0.05
N ASP A 6 -12.01 36.19 -0.67
CA ASP A 6 -10.97 35.35 -0.08
C ASP A 6 -10.07 34.82 -1.20
N ASN A 7 -8.96 35.54 -1.39
CA ASN A 7 -7.79 35.05 -2.09
C ASN A 7 -7.23 33.89 -1.26
N ASN A 8 -7.54 32.66 -1.64
CA ASN A 8 -6.75 31.50 -1.26
C ASN A 8 -6.10 30.98 -2.53
N ASP A 9 -5.03 31.65 -2.94
CA ASP A 9 -4.03 31.11 -3.85
C ASP A 9 -3.36 29.93 -3.14
N VAL A 10 -4.06 28.80 -3.10
CA VAL A 10 -3.43 27.51 -2.82
C VAL A 10 -2.57 27.24 -4.04
N ILE A 11 -1.26 27.30 -3.82
CA ILE A 11 -0.21 27.07 -4.79
C ILE A 11 -0.40 25.65 -5.36
N PHE A 12 -1.12 25.53 -6.48
CA PHE A 12 -1.21 24.31 -7.27
C PHE A 12 0.08 24.15 -8.08
N LEU A 13 1.17 23.82 -7.39
CA LEU A 13 2.37 23.26 -8.02
C LEU A 13 2.21 21.74 -8.10
N THR A 14 1.33 21.27 -8.98
CA THR A 14 1.56 20.05 -9.76
C THR A 14 0.47 19.87 -10.81
N ASN A 15 0.91 19.35 -11.94
CA ASN A 15 0.15 19.06 -13.15
C ASN A 15 -1.19 18.33 -12.84
N PRO A 16 -2.36 18.77 -13.33
CA PRO A 16 -3.68 18.14 -13.08
C PRO A 16 -3.81 16.70 -13.61
N THR A 17 -2.73 16.13 -14.12
CA THR A 17 -2.64 14.76 -14.66
C THR A 17 -1.99 13.78 -13.68
N GLU A 18 -1.41 14.22 -12.56
CA GLU A 18 -0.81 13.32 -11.57
C GLU A 18 -1.89 12.62 -10.73
N ARG A 19 -2.40 11.50 -11.25
CA ARG A 19 -3.17 10.56 -10.44
C ARG A 19 -2.32 10.15 -9.23
N ILE A 20 -2.76 10.52 -8.03
CA ILE A 20 -2.23 9.95 -6.79
C ILE A 20 -2.56 8.45 -6.83
N MET A 21 -1.58 7.64 -7.23
CA MET A 21 -1.72 6.19 -7.34
C MET A 21 -1.57 5.59 -5.95
N HIS A 22 -2.35 4.54 -5.67
CA HIS A 22 -2.23 3.82 -4.41
C HIS A 22 -0.80 3.28 -4.24
N PRO A 23 -0.21 3.27 -3.02
CA PRO A 23 1.15 2.75 -2.79
C PRO A 23 1.41 1.31 -3.26
N PHE A 24 0.36 0.52 -3.43
CA PHE A 24 0.40 -0.86 -3.92
C PHE A 24 0.27 -0.99 -5.43
N TYR A 25 0.01 0.09 -6.15
CA TYR A 25 -0.18 0.03 -7.59
C TYR A 25 1.07 -0.48 -8.30
N ASN A 26 0.92 -1.59 -9.04
CA ASN A 26 2.00 -2.29 -9.73
C ASN A 26 3.14 -2.76 -8.82
N LYS A 27 2.86 -2.99 -7.53
CA LYS A 27 3.84 -3.48 -6.56
C LYS A 27 3.62 -4.96 -6.26
N GLN A 28 4.70 -5.71 -6.17
CA GLN A 28 4.68 -7.13 -5.81
C GLN A 28 4.62 -7.28 -4.29
N ILE A 29 3.62 -8.00 -3.79
CA ILE A 29 3.26 -8.08 -2.37
C ILE A 29 3.26 -9.54 -1.92
N VAL A 30 3.90 -9.82 -0.79
CA VAL A 30 3.95 -11.15 -0.18
C VAL A 30 3.39 -11.10 1.24
N PHE A 31 2.41 -11.96 1.53
CA PHE A 31 1.98 -12.20 2.90
C PHE A 31 2.82 -13.27 3.57
N THR A 32 3.19 -13.01 4.82
CA THR A 32 3.96 -13.93 5.62
C THR A 32 3.34 -14.08 7.01
N GLY A 33 3.02 -15.32 7.39
CA GLY A 33 2.28 -15.63 8.62
C GLY A 33 0.77 -15.67 8.42
N ALA A 34 0.05 -15.75 9.53
CA ALA A 34 -1.40 -15.61 9.60
C ALA A 34 -1.74 -14.16 9.97
N LEU A 35 -2.67 -13.58 9.21
CA LEU A 35 -3.29 -12.30 9.52
C LEU A 35 -4.36 -12.53 10.59
N SER A 36 -4.51 -11.60 11.53
CA SER A 36 -5.48 -11.71 12.63
C SER A 36 -6.84 -11.12 12.30
N THR A 37 -6.87 -10.14 11.39
CA THR A 37 -8.08 -9.35 11.09
C THR A 37 -8.88 -9.88 9.91
N MET A 38 -8.25 -10.64 9.01
CA MET A 38 -8.91 -11.18 7.82
C MET A 38 -8.19 -12.41 7.28
N THR A 39 -8.88 -13.20 6.46
CA THR A 39 -8.25 -14.31 5.75
C THR A 39 -7.23 -13.81 4.71
N ARG A 40 -6.25 -14.65 4.38
CA ARG A 40 -5.29 -14.35 3.30
C ARG A 40 -5.99 -14.08 1.96
N ALA A 41 -7.12 -14.75 1.71
CA ALA A 41 -7.90 -14.58 0.48
C ALA A 41 -8.53 -13.18 0.42
N GLU A 42 -9.12 -12.72 1.53
CA GLU A 42 -9.69 -11.37 1.65
C GLU A 42 -8.63 -10.28 1.55
N ALA A 43 -7.52 -10.45 2.25
CA ALA A 43 -6.39 -9.52 2.18
C ALA A 43 -5.85 -9.40 0.74
N ALA A 44 -5.69 -10.54 0.06
CA ALA A 44 -5.26 -10.56 -1.34
C ALA A 44 -6.28 -9.89 -2.27
N LYS A 45 -7.59 -10.02 -2.00
CA LYS A 45 -8.63 -9.31 -2.78
C LYS A 45 -8.52 -7.79 -2.59
N LYS A 46 -8.36 -7.31 -1.36
CA LYS A 46 -8.21 -5.87 -1.05
C LYS A 46 -6.92 -5.30 -1.64
N ALA A 47 -5.79 -6.00 -1.49
CA ALA A 47 -4.52 -5.60 -2.09
C ALA A 47 -4.59 -5.49 -3.62
N ARG A 48 -5.25 -6.45 -4.29
CA ARG A 48 -5.48 -6.39 -5.74
C ARG A 48 -6.40 -5.25 -6.17
N ALA A 49 -7.43 -4.93 -5.38
CA ALA A 49 -8.27 -3.76 -5.62
C ALA A 49 -7.48 -2.44 -5.54
N CYS A 50 -6.34 -2.46 -4.85
CA CYS A 50 -5.38 -1.36 -4.80
C CYS A 50 -4.30 -1.40 -5.90
N GLY A 51 -4.41 -2.33 -6.86
CA GLY A 51 -3.43 -2.53 -7.94
C GLY A 51 -2.21 -3.36 -7.55
N GLY A 52 -2.23 -4.01 -6.37
CA GLY A 52 -1.15 -4.88 -5.90
C GLY A 52 -1.11 -6.23 -6.58
N LEU A 53 0.10 -6.73 -6.84
CA LEU A 53 0.39 -8.03 -7.45
C LEU A 53 0.79 -9.03 -6.38
N MET A 54 0.00 -10.07 -6.17
CA MET A 54 0.21 -11.01 -5.08
C MET A 54 1.20 -12.12 -5.45
N GLN A 55 2.22 -12.33 -4.61
CA GLN A 55 3.24 -13.36 -4.76
C GLN A 55 3.23 -14.39 -3.62
N GLY A 56 3.60 -15.62 -3.94
CA GLY A 56 3.70 -16.72 -2.96
C GLY A 56 5.03 -16.79 -2.22
N ALA A 57 6.10 -16.22 -2.81
CA ALA A 57 7.46 -16.25 -2.29
C ALA A 57 8.11 -14.86 -2.42
N VAL A 58 9.04 -14.56 -1.52
CA VAL A 58 9.84 -13.34 -1.58
C VAL A 58 10.90 -13.50 -2.67
N THR A 59 11.00 -12.51 -3.55
CA THR A 59 11.92 -12.43 -4.70
C THR A 59 12.55 -11.04 -4.74
N LYS A 60 13.53 -10.83 -5.63
CA LYS A 60 14.15 -9.51 -5.85
C LYS A 60 13.16 -8.43 -6.35
N ASP A 61 12.05 -8.86 -6.96
CA ASP A 61 11.02 -7.96 -7.50
C ASP A 61 9.93 -7.66 -6.44
N THR A 62 9.98 -8.33 -5.28
CA THR A 62 9.02 -8.11 -4.18
C THR A 62 9.24 -6.73 -3.58
N ALA A 63 8.22 -5.88 -3.63
CA ALA A 63 8.27 -4.54 -3.05
C ALA A 63 7.76 -4.50 -1.61
N PHE A 64 6.76 -5.33 -1.27
CA PHE A 64 6.18 -5.36 0.08
C PHE A 64 6.11 -6.76 0.66
N VAL A 65 6.47 -6.89 1.93
CA VAL A 65 6.32 -8.10 2.73
C VAL A 65 5.49 -7.78 3.96
N ILE A 66 4.26 -8.29 4.00
CA ILE A 66 3.29 -8.00 5.04
C ILE A 66 3.37 -9.07 6.12
N LEU A 67 3.71 -8.65 7.33
CA LEU A 67 3.81 -9.49 8.52
C LEU A 67 2.44 -9.60 9.19
N GLY A 68 1.91 -10.82 9.30
CA GLY A 68 0.79 -11.07 10.20
C GLY A 68 1.20 -10.98 11.67
N HIS A 69 0.26 -10.65 12.57
CA HIS A 69 0.55 -10.40 13.99
C HIS A 69 0.97 -11.65 14.77
N ASN A 70 0.34 -12.81 14.52
CA ASN A 70 0.51 -14.00 15.35
C ASN A 70 1.68 -14.89 14.90
N ARG A 71 2.93 -14.45 15.16
CA ARG A 71 4.13 -15.17 14.75
C ARG A 71 5.04 -15.54 15.92
N ARG A 72 5.37 -16.82 16.05
CA ARG A 72 6.49 -17.27 16.88
C ARG A 72 7.78 -17.16 16.07
N GLY A 73 8.36 -15.95 16.05
CA GLY A 73 9.65 -15.67 15.40
C GLY A 73 9.58 -15.39 13.89
N LYS A 74 10.76 -15.26 13.28
CA LYS A 74 10.93 -14.91 11.86
C LYS A 74 10.71 -16.13 10.96
N SER A 75 9.77 -16.03 10.03
CA SER A 75 9.62 -17.06 8.99
C SER A 75 10.73 -17.02 7.95
N THR A 76 10.87 -18.08 7.16
CA THR A 76 11.77 -18.13 5.99
C THR A 76 11.58 -16.96 5.03
N LYS A 77 10.34 -16.48 4.85
CA LYS A 77 10.04 -15.31 4.00
C LYS A 77 10.51 -14.00 4.61
N HIS A 78 10.39 -13.86 5.93
CA HIS A 78 10.90 -12.70 6.65
C HIS A 78 12.42 -12.65 6.54
N LEU A 79 13.10 -13.76 6.85
CA LEU A 79 14.56 -13.86 6.76
C LEU A 79 15.04 -13.58 5.33
N LYS A 80 14.36 -14.11 4.32
CA LYS A 80 14.69 -13.84 2.92
C LYS A 80 14.50 -12.36 2.54
N ALA A 81 13.46 -11.71 3.05
CA ALA A 81 13.25 -10.29 2.82
C ALA A 81 14.39 -9.46 3.44
N GLU A 82 14.77 -9.74 4.69
CA GLU A 82 15.92 -9.09 5.35
C GLU A 82 17.23 -9.29 4.58
N GLN A 83 17.48 -10.52 4.08
CA GLN A 83 18.66 -10.80 3.25
C GLN A 83 18.67 -9.97 1.97
N LEU A 84 17.54 -9.85 1.26
CA LEU A 84 17.47 -9.07 0.04
C LEU A 84 17.62 -7.57 0.32
N ILE A 85 17.08 -7.07 1.43
CA ILE A 85 17.29 -5.67 1.87
C ILE A 85 18.79 -5.42 2.12
N GLN A 86 19.48 -6.35 2.79
CA GLN A 86 20.92 -6.25 3.01
C GLN A 86 21.73 -6.26 1.70
N LEU A 87 21.22 -6.92 0.66
CA LEU A 87 21.80 -6.91 -0.69
C LEU A 87 21.43 -5.66 -1.50
N GLY A 88 20.69 -4.71 -0.92
CA GLY A 88 20.33 -3.44 -1.55
C GLY A 88 19.04 -3.46 -2.37
N HIS A 89 18.20 -4.49 -2.22
CA HIS A 89 16.88 -4.52 -2.84
C HIS A 89 15.88 -3.65 -2.08
N ASP A 90 15.05 -2.90 -2.81
CA ASP A 90 13.99 -2.06 -2.27
C ASP A 90 12.77 -2.90 -1.88
N ILE A 91 12.84 -3.48 -0.67
CA ILE A 91 11.76 -4.27 -0.07
C ILE A 91 11.33 -3.63 1.24
N GLN A 92 10.05 -3.33 1.36
CA GLN A 92 9.46 -2.80 2.59
C GLN A 92 8.76 -3.92 3.36
N ILE A 93 9.18 -4.11 4.61
CA ILE A 93 8.51 -5.02 5.54
C ILE A 93 7.56 -4.18 6.38
N ILE A 94 6.26 -4.48 6.33
CA ILE A 94 5.22 -3.72 7.05
C ILE A 94 4.37 -4.64 7.92
N ALA A 95 3.81 -4.11 9.00
CA ALA A 95 2.91 -4.84 9.87
C ALA A 95 1.51 -4.97 9.25
N GLU A 96 0.70 -5.88 9.80
CA GLU A 96 -0.69 -6.05 9.40
C GLU A 96 -1.50 -4.75 9.54
N ASP A 97 -1.28 -4.00 10.61
CA ASP A 97 -2.01 -2.74 10.87
C ASP A 97 -1.68 -1.67 9.82
N ASP A 98 -0.41 -1.54 9.43
CA ASP A 98 0.01 -0.64 8.35
C ASP A 98 -0.61 -1.04 7.02
N PHE A 99 -0.68 -2.35 6.74
CA PHE A 99 -1.36 -2.86 5.55
C PHE A 99 -2.85 -2.49 5.55
N ILE A 100 -3.53 -2.63 6.69
CA ILE A 100 -4.95 -2.26 6.84
C ILE A 100 -5.12 -0.76 6.63
N TRP A 101 -4.23 0.06 7.19
CA TRP A 101 -4.27 1.50 7.00
C TRP A 101 -4.07 1.87 5.52
N LEU A 102 -3.08 1.30 4.85
CA LEU A 102 -2.81 1.55 3.42
C LEU A 102 -4.04 1.22 2.56
N ILE A 103 -4.62 0.02 2.68
CA ILE A 103 -5.80 -0.36 1.88
C ILE A 103 -7.07 0.42 2.25
N SER A 104 -7.08 1.13 3.39
CA SER A 104 -8.20 1.96 3.80
C SER A 104 -8.21 3.35 3.12
N MET A 105 -7.10 3.75 2.48
CA MET A 105 -6.93 5.07 1.85
C MET A 105 -7.82 5.32 0.63
N GLN A 106 -8.70 4.39 0.24
CA GLN A 106 -9.51 4.49 -0.98
C GLN A 106 -10.83 5.27 -0.85
N LYS A 107 -10.93 6.24 0.06
CA LYS A 107 -12.09 7.13 0.12
C LYS A 107 -11.69 8.59 0.13
N GLU A 108 -11.31 9.09 -1.05
CA GLU A 108 -11.69 10.42 -1.54
C GLU A 108 -11.22 10.58 -2.99
N TYR A 109 -12.02 10.05 -3.91
CA TYR A 109 -12.09 10.62 -5.25
C TYR A 109 -13.56 10.91 -5.51
N ILE A 110 -13.93 12.18 -5.32
CA ILE A 110 -15.17 12.75 -5.87
C ILE A 110 -14.78 13.23 -7.27
N PRO A 111 -15.08 12.49 -8.35
CA PRO A 111 -14.99 13.07 -9.68
C PRO A 111 -15.93 14.27 -9.74
N SER A 112 -15.40 15.43 -10.13
CA SER A 112 -16.11 16.68 -10.42
C SER A 112 -17.05 16.59 -11.63
N SER A 113 -17.50 15.38 -11.97
CA SER A 113 -18.43 15.07 -13.04
C SER A 113 -19.67 14.33 -12.53
N LEU A 114 -20.10 14.60 -11.30
CA LEU A 114 -21.54 14.62 -11.04
C LEU A 114 -22.11 15.85 -11.78
N GLN A 115 -22.42 15.56 -13.05
CA GLN A 115 -23.26 16.35 -13.96
C GLN A 115 -24.60 16.71 -13.33
#